data_AF-A0A849T390-F1
#
_entry.id   AF-A0A849T390-F1
#
_cell.length_a   1.000
_cell.length_b   1.000
_cell.length_c   1.000
_cell.angle_alpha   90.00
_cell.angle_beta   90.00
_cell.angle_gamma   90.00
#
_symmetry.space_group_name_H-M   'P 1'
#
loop_
_entity.id
_entity.type
_entity.pdbx_description
1 polymer ?
#
loop_
_entity_poly.entity_id
_entity_poly.type
_entity_poly.pdbx_seq_one_letter_code
_entity_poly.pdbx_strand_id
1 'polypeptide(L)'
;MSQFELEHLAIMEEGILLYNAQKYWECHEDLEHHWLEEPGPLRNVYWAVIQVAAAMIHYREGNLVGARGLIFKAKQKFERTEQFNIESELLQSELSWEELKSLVRAVPAESQLSDFKKLYDFRFKDPSLWKRK
;
A
#
# COMPACT_ATOMS: atom_id res chain seq x y z
N MET A 1 -7.11 11.01 -17.92
CA MET A 1 -5.66 11.07 -17.64
C MET A 1 -5.52 10.67 -16.19
N SER A 2 -4.76 9.62 -15.90
CA SER A 2 -4.45 9.23 -14.52
C SER A 2 -3.63 10.33 -13.84
N GLN A 3 -3.54 10.30 -12.52
CA GLN A 3 -2.71 11.24 -11.77
C GLN A 3 -1.36 10.64 -11.36
N PHE A 4 -1.26 9.30 -11.29
CA PHE A 4 -0.05 8.61 -10.86
C PHE A 4 0.93 8.38 -12.01
N GLU A 5 1.99 9.20 -12.02
CA GLU A 5 3.03 9.21 -13.05
C GLU A 5 4.39 8.68 -12.55
N LEU A 6 5.38 8.57 -13.45
CA LEU A 6 6.71 8.01 -13.16
C LEU A 6 7.44 8.69 -11.99
N GLU A 7 7.27 9.99 -11.78
CA GLU A 7 7.88 10.70 -10.66
C GLU A 7 7.37 10.19 -9.31
N HIS A 8 6.06 9.91 -9.21
CA HIS A 8 5.43 9.35 -8.02
C HIS A 8 5.88 7.90 -7.78
N LEU A 9 6.04 7.13 -8.86
CA LEU A 9 6.59 5.78 -8.77
C LEU A 9 8.02 5.80 -8.22
N ALA A 10 8.88 6.69 -8.75
CA ALA A 10 10.26 6.82 -8.30
C ALA A 10 10.36 7.21 -6.82
N ILE A 11 9.48 8.10 -6.34
CA ILE A 11 9.39 8.48 -4.92
C ILE A 11 9.12 7.25 -4.02
N MET A 12 8.32 6.29 -4.49
CA MET A 12 7.97 5.10 -3.69
C MET A 12 9.06 4.01 -3.67
N GLU A 13 10.14 4.15 -4.45
CA GLU A 13 11.14 3.08 -4.65
C GLU A 13 11.70 2.54 -3.32
N GLU A 14 12.16 3.42 -2.42
CA GLU A 14 12.73 3.01 -1.13
C GLU A 14 11.68 2.37 -0.22
N GLY A 15 10.53 3.03 0.00
CA GLY A 15 9.43 2.49 0.78
C GLY A 15 8.98 1.09 0.31
N ILE A 16 8.97 0.84 -1.00
CA ILE A 16 8.64 -0.47 -1.56
C ILE A 16 9.74 -1.51 -1.30
N LEU A 17 11.02 -1.15 -1.42
CA LEU A 17 12.13 -2.03 -1.03
C LEU A 17 12.05 -2.41 0.45
N LEU A 18 11.74 -1.45 1.31
CA LEU A 18 11.57 -1.65 2.76
C LEU A 18 10.36 -2.55 3.06
N TYR A 19 9.21 -2.31 2.42
CA TYR A 19 8.04 -3.18 2.53
C TYR A 19 8.41 -4.61 2.14
N ASN A 20 9.13 -4.78 1.04
CA ASN A 20 9.50 -6.09 0.52
C ASN A 20 10.47 -6.84 1.45
N ALA A 21 11.33 -6.11 2.15
CA ALA A 21 12.18 -6.61 3.22
C ALA A 21 11.45 -6.83 4.56
N GLN A 22 10.12 -6.62 4.60
CA GLN A 22 9.27 -6.66 5.80
C GLN A 22 9.68 -5.68 6.91
N LYS A 23 10.38 -4.60 6.53
CA LYS A 23 10.71 -3.45 7.36
C LYS A 23 9.55 -2.46 7.31
N TYR A 24 8.41 -2.90 7.83
CA TYR A 24 7.14 -2.20 7.67
C TYR A 24 7.10 -0.84 8.39
N TRP A 25 7.84 -0.69 9.49
CA TRP A 25 7.94 0.59 10.18
C TRP A 25 8.77 1.57 9.36
N GLU A 26 9.91 1.14 8.82
CA GLU A 26 10.75 1.97 7.97
C GLU A 26 10.03 2.35 6.67
N CYS A 27 9.29 1.41 6.07
CA CYS A 27 8.40 1.71 4.93
C CYS A 27 7.33 2.75 5.27
N HIS A 28 6.75 2.68 6.48
CA HIS A 28 5.79 3.68 6.95
C HIS A 28 6.44 5.06 7.02
N GLU A 29 7.57 5.18 7.73
CA GLU A 29 8.25 6.46 7.92
C GLU A 29 8.69 7.09 6.60
N ASP A 30 9.26 6.29 5.69
CA ASP A 30 9.70 6.74 4.37
C ASP A 30 8.54 7.34 3.57
N LEU A 31 7.43 6.61 3.45
CA LEU A 31 6.27 7.07 2.69
C LEU A 31 5.47 8.17 3.40
N GLU A 32 5.51 8.26 4.74
CA GLU A 32 4.79 9.30 5.49
C GLU A 32 5.29 10.70 5.13
N HIS A 33 6.60 10.86 4.96
CA HIS A 33 7.20 12.12 4.52
C HIS A 33 6.60 12.60 3.18
N HIS A 34 6.54 11.71 2.19
CA HIS A 34 5.99 12.01 0.87
C HIS A 34 4.46 12.21 0.89
N TRP A 35 3.75 11.47 1.75
CA TRP A 35 2.31 11.66 1.96
C TRP A 35 1.97 13.03 2.54
N LEU A 36 2.79 13.56 3.45
CA LEU A 36 2.60 14.88 4.05
C LEU A 36 2.82 16.01 3.03
N GLU A 37 3.74 15.82 2.07
CA GLU A 37 4.08 16.82 1.06
C GLU A 37 3.11 16.82 -0.15
N GLU A 38 2.39 15.72 -0.40
CA GLU A 38 1.45 15.62 -1.53
C GLU A 38 0.08 16.28 -1.21
N PRO A 39 -0.26 17.44 -1.83
CA PRO A 39 -1.49 18.16 -1.54
C PRO A 39 -2.72 17.55 -2.23
N GLY A 40 -2.50 16.78 -3.31
CA GLY A 40 -3.53 16.27 -4.18
C GLY A 40 -4.15 14.95 -3.70
N PRO A 41 -5.17 14.47 -4.43
CA PRO A 41 -5.81 13.21 -4.09
C PRO A 41 -4.86 12.01 -4.31
N LEU A 42 -3.78 12.17 -5.09
CA LEU A 42 -2.75 11.14 -5.31
C LEU A 42 -2.14 10.60 -4.01
N ARG A 43 -2.06 11.42 -2.96
CA ARG A 43 -1.58 11.00 -1.63
C ARG A 43 -2.31 9.76 -1.08
N ASN A 44 -3.52 9.45 -1.57
CA ASN A 44 -4.24 8.24 -1.16
C ASN A 44 -3.50 6.95 -1.58
N VAL A 45 -2.65 6.99 -2.61
CA VAL A 45 -1.77 5.85 -2.98
C VAL A 45 -0.76 5.59 -1.87
N TYR A 46 0.01 6.61 -1.47
CA TYR A 46 0.96 6.51 -0.36
C TYR A 46 0.25 6.07 0.92
N TRP A 47 -0.89 6.70 1.22
CA TRP A 47 -1.65 6.41 2.42
C TRP A 47 -2.15 4.97 2.49
N ALA A 48 -2.56 4.39 1.36
CA ALA A 48 -2.97 2.99 1.30
C ALA A 48 -1.79 2.06 1.65
N VAL A 49 -0.61 2.28 1.07
CA VAL A 49 0.59 1.46 1.34
C VAL A 49 1.04 1.62 2.79
N ILE A 50 1.09 2.86 3.31
CA ILE A 50 1.39 3.17 4.72
C ILE A 50 0.47 2.39 5.67
N GLN A 51 -0.84 2.41 5.41
CA GLN A 51 -1.81 1.72 6.26
C GLN A 51 -1.68 0.20 6.19
N VAL A 52 -1.36 -0.36 5.01
CA VAL A 52 -1.09 -1.79 4.87
C VAL A 52 0.18 -2.18 5.62
N ALA A 53 1.28 -1.41 5.47
CA ALA A 53 2.53 -1.65 6.17
C ALA A 53 2.33 -1.64 7.70
N ALA A 54 1.70 -0.59 8.23
CA ALA A 54 1.37 -0.50 9.65
C ALA A 54 0.43 -1.63 10.13
N ALA A 55 -0.52 -2.07 9.30
CA ALA A 55 -1.36 -3.23 9.62
C ALA A 55 -0.54 -4.52 9.77
N MET A 56 0.52 -4.68 8.97
CA MET A 56 1.40 -5.85 9.05
C MET A 56 2.27 -5.88 10.31
N ILE A 57 2.60 -4.71 10.87
CA ILE A 57 3.23 -4.61 12.20
C ILE A 57 2.27 -5.17 13.25
N HIS A 58 1.03 -4.69 13.29
CA HIS A 58 0.03 -5.18 14.23
C HIS A 58 -0.29 -6.66 14.04
N TYR A 59 -0.34 -7.15 12.81
CA TYR A 59 -0.49 -8.58 12.53
C TYR A 59 0.66 -9.39 13.14
N ARG A 60 1.91 -8.95 12.95
CA ARG A 60 3.11 -9.62 13.52
C ARG A 60 3.08 -9.65 15.05
N GLU A 61 2.51 -8.63 15.67
CA GLU A 61 2.34 -8.51 17.13
C GLU A 61 1.11 -9.28 17.67
N GLY A 62 0.30 -9.88 16.80
CA GLY A 62 -0.96 -10.51 17.19
C GLY A 62 -2.07 -9.52 17.56
N ASN A 63 -1.89 -8.23 17.30
CA ASN A 63 -2.87 -7.18 17.54
C ASN A 63 -3.93 -7.15 16.42
N LEU A 64 -4.93 -8.03 16.54
CA LEU A 64 -6.02 -8.13 15.57
C LEU A 64 -6.83 -6.83 15.43
N VAL A 65 -7.08 -6.12 16.53
CA VAL A 65 -7.87 -4.89 16.53
C VAL A 65 -7.15 -3.81 15.71
N GLY A 66 -5.85 -3.64 15.94
CA GLY A 66 -5.02 -2.70 15.19
C GLY A 66 -4.94 -3.05 13.70
N ALA A 67 -4.63 -4.32 13.39
CA ALA A 67 -4.51 -4.79 12.00
C ALA A 67 -5.83 -4.58 11.22
N ARG A 68 -6.96 -5.00 11.81
CA ARG A 68 -8.29 -4.82 11.22
C ARG A 68 -8.64 -3.35 11.00
N GLY A 69 -8.39 -2.50 11.99
CA GLY A 69 -8.70 -1.07 11.90
C GLY A 69 -7.94 -0.37 10.77
N LEU A 70 -6.67 -0.72 10.57
CA LEU A 70 -5.86 -0.16 9.49
C LEU A 70 -6.26 -0.70 8.11
N ILE A 71 -6.55 -2.00 7.99
CA ILE A 71 -7.05 -2.57 6.73
C ILE A 71 -8.41 -2.00 6.33
N PHE A 72 -9.31 -1.76 7.30
CA PHE A 72 -10.57 -1.06 7.02
C PHE A 72 -10.33 0.33 6.42
N LYS A 73 -9.39 1.11 6.98
CA LYS A 73 -9.04 2.43 6.45
C LYS A 73 -8.35 2.32 5.08
N ALA A 74 -7.51 1.31 4.86
CA ALA A 74 -6.82 1.09 3.60
C ALA A 74 -7.82 0.86 2.46
N LYS A 75 -8.89 0.07 2.70
CA LYS A 75 -10.01 -0.10 1.76
C LYS A 75 -10.59 1.23 1.30
N GLN A 76 -10.81 2.16 2.24
CA GLN A 76 -11.33 3.49 1.92
C GLN A 76 -10.34 4.33 1.09
N LYS A 77 -9.03 4.08 1.18
CA LYS A 77 -8.03 4.75 0.33
C LYS A 77 -8.06 4.21 -1.08
N PHE A 78 -8.17 2.89 -1.25
CA PHE A 78 -8.36 2.28 -2.56
C PHE A 78 -9.66 2.75 -3.24
N GLU A 79 -10.76 2.89 -2.49
CA GLU A 79 -12.00 3.48 -3.02
C GLU A 79 -11.79 4.91 -3.52
N ARG A 80 -10.98 5.71 -2.81
CA ARG A 80 -10.63 7.07 -3.24
C ARG A 80 -9.71 7.08 -4.46
N THR A 81 -8.75 6.16 -4.56
CA THR A 81 -7.88 6.08 -5.76
C THR A 81 -8.69 5.81 -7.01
N GLU A 82 -9.69 4.93 -6.91
CA GLU A 82 -10.67 4.65 -7.97
C GLU A 82 -11.57 5.87 -8.25
N GLN A 83 -12.19 6.46 -7.21
CA GLN A 83 -13.11 7.60 -7.35
C GLN A 83 -12.48 8.83 -8.02
N PHE A 84 -11.22 9.13 -7.69
CA PHE A 84 -10.52 10.30 -8.22
C PHE A 84 -9.72 10.01 -9.50
N ASN A 85 -9.87 8.81 -10.10
CA ASN A 85 -9.13 8.39 -11.29
C ASN A 85 -7.60 8.57 -11.14
N ILE A 86 -7.07 8.22 -9.96
CA ILE A 86 -5.64 8.33 -9.67
C ILE A 86 -4.87 7.22 -10.36
N GLU A 87 -5.47 6.03 -10.43
CA GLU A 87 -4.81 4.80 -10.83
C GLU A 87 -4.37 4.82 -12.30
N SER A 88 -3.10 4.49 -12.52
CA SER A 88 -2.46 4.41 -13.83
C SER A 88 -1.99 2.99 -14.12
N GLU A 89 -1.58 2.73 -15.36
CA GLU A 89 -0.94 1.46 -15.74
C GLU A 89 0.33 1.19 -14.91
N LEU A 90 1.02 2.22 -14.43
CA LEU A 90 2.21 2.08 -13.58
C LEU A 90 1.87 1.45 -12.24
N LEU A 91 0.76 1.85 -11.59
CA LEU A 91 0.33 1.18 -10.36
C LEU A 91 0.12 -0.31 -10.60
N GLN A 92 -0.54 -0.65 -11.71
CA GLN A 92 -0.87 -2.04 -12.02
C GLN A 92 0.36 -2.87 -12.35
N SER A 93 1.25 -2.36 -13.19
CA SER A 93 2.39 -3.10 -13.71
C SER A 93 3.61 -3.09 -12.80
N GLU A 94 3.77 -2.05 -11.98
CA GLU A 94 4.96 -1.83 -11.14
C GLU A 94 4.68 -1.98 -9.64
N LEU A 95 3.47 -1.66 -9.17
CA LEU A 95 3.10 -1.83 -7.76
C LEU A 95 2.13 -3.00 -7.50
N SER A 96 1.93 -3.89 -8.48
CA SER A 96 1.00 -5.03 -8.35
C SER A 96 -0.36 -4.61 -7.77
N TRP A 97 -0.85 -3.45 -8.19
CA TRP A 97 -1.88 -2.71 -7.44
C TRP A 97 -3.21 -3.47 -7.33
N GLU A 98 -3.68 -4.11 -8.40
CA GLU A 98 -4.86 -4.98 -8.34
C GLU A 98 -4.69 -6.16 -7.37
N GLU A 99 -3.50 -6.77 -7.29
CA GLU A 99 -3.26 -7.88 -6.37
C GLU A 99 -3.34 -7.40 -4.92
N LEU A 100 -2.64 -6.30 -4.60
CA LEU A 100 -2.70 -5.69 -3.27
C LEU A 100 -4.14 -5.31 -2.89
N LYS A 101 -4.87 -4.64 -3.80
CA LYS A 101 -6.28 -4.28 -3.60
C LYS A 101 -7.15 -5.50 -3.31
N SER A 102 -6.98 -6.55 -4.11
CA SER A 102 -7.73 -7.81 -3.94
C SER A 102 -7.47 -8.44 -2.57
N LEU A 103 -6.21 -8.52 -2.14
CA LEU A 103 -5.83 -9.07 -0.83
C LEU A 103 -6.37 -8.23 0.33
N VAL A 104 -6.28 -6.90 0.24
CA VAL A 104 -6.85 -5.98 1.24
C VAL A 104 -8.36 -6.13 1.32
N ARG A 105 -9.06 -6.20 0.18
CA ARG A 105 -10.52 -6.38 0.11
C ARG A 105 -10.97 -7.74 0.64
N ALA A 106 -10.17 -8.78 0.46
CA ALA A 106 -10.45 -10.14 0.92
C ALA A 106 -10.48 -10.29 2.44
N VAL A 107 -9.83 -9.42 3.21
CA VAL A 107 -9.90 -9.45 4.69
C VAL A 107 -11.31 -9.07 5.14
N PRO A 108 -12.08 -9.93 5.83
CA PRO A 108 -13.45 -9.61 6.24
C PRO A 108 -13.51 -8.56 7.35
N ALA A 109 -14.67 -7.92 7.52
CA ALA A 109 -14.89 -6.95 8.60
C ALA A 109 -14.76 -7.60 9.98
N GLU A 110 -15.40 -8.75 10.17
CA GLU A 110 -15.16 -9.65 11.30
C GLU A 110 -14.05 -10.62 10.94
N SER A 111 -12.80 -10.15 11.02
CA SER A 111 -11.61 -10.94 10.70
C SER A 111 -10.96 -11.57 11.92
N GLN A 112 -10.24 -12.64 11.65
CA GLN A 112 -9.27 -13.30 12.52
C GLN A 112 -7.86 -13.13 11.97
N LEU A 113 -6.82 -13.33 12.80
CA LEU A 113 -5.43 -13.10 12.38
C LEU A 113 -5.04 -13.90 11.13
N SER A 114 -5.55 -15.13 10.96
CA SER A 114 -5.23 -15.95 9.78
C SER A 114 -5.67 -15.32 8.45
N ASP A 115 -6.66 -14.43 8.45
CA ASP A 115 -7.16 -13.77 7.23
C ASP A 115 -6.13 -12.81 6.64
N PHE A 116 -5.19 -12.32 7.47
CA PHE A 116 -4.13 -11.39 7.06
C PHE A 116 -2.92 -12.11 6.48
N LYS A 117 -2.83 -13.45 6.60
CA LYS A 117 -1.63 -14.20 6.21
C LYS A 117 -1.21 -13.94 4.76
N LYS A 118 -2.15 -13.99 3.82
CA LYS A 118 -1.85 -13.74 2.40
C LYS A 118 -1.35 -12.31 2.16
N LEU A 119 -1.91 -11.34 2.88
CA LEU A 119 -1.48 -9.95 2.81
C LEU A 119 -0.10 -9.73 3.43
N TYR A 120 0.24 -10.47 4.49
CA TYR A 120 1.57 -10.46 5.10
C TYR A 120 2.64 -11.09 4.20
N ASP A 121 2.27 -12.14 3.46
CA ASP A 121 3.16 -12.81 2.51
C ASP A 121 3.32 -12.02 1.20
N PHE A 122 2.42 -11.08 0.90
CA PHE A 122 2.47 -10.25 -0.31
C PHE A 122 3.75 -9.41 -0.38
N ARG A 123 4.31 -9.31 -1.60
CA ARG A 123 5.43 -8.46 -1.94
C ARG A 123 5.11 -7.73 -3.24
N PHE A 124 5.48 -6.47 -3.30
CA PHE A 124 5.46 -5.70 -4.52
C PHE A 124 6.48 -6.26 -5.52
N LYS A 125 6.25 -5.98 -6.81
CA LYS A 125 7.28 -6.21 -7.82
C LYS A 125 8.57 -5.48 -7.42
N ASP A 126 9.70 -6.16 -7.60
CA ASP A 126 11.02 -5.61 -7.29
C ASP A 126 11.26 -4.31 -8.09
N PRO A 127 11.55 -3.18 -7.42
CA PRO A 127 11.80 -1.90 -8.09
C PRO A 127 12.96 -1.91 -9.10
N SER A 128 13.92 -2.83 -8.96
CA SER A 128 14.99 -3.02 -9.96
C SER A 128 14.47 -3.52 -11.32
N LEU A 129 13.25 -4.05 -11.36
CA LEU A 129 12.56 -4.55 -12.57
C LEU A 129 11.53 -3.56 -13.12
N TRP A 130 11.38 -2.37 -12.52
CA TRP A 130 10.42 -1.38 -12.98
C TRP A 130 10.81 -0.79 -14.33
N LYS A 131 9.80 -0.59 -15.19
CA LYS A 131 10.02 0.13 -16.45
C LYS A 131 10.21 1.62 -16.15
N ARG A 132 11.41 2.12 -16.45
CA ARG A 132 11.78 3.54 -16.28
C ARG A 132 11.64 4.35 -17.59
N LYS A 133 10.85 3.88 -18.56
CA LYS A 133 10.74 4.43 -19.92
C LYS A 133 9.32 4.74 -20.30
#